data_AF-A0A293LZW6-F1
#
_entry.id   AF-A0A293LZW6-F1
#
_cell.length_a   1.000
_cell.length_b   1.000
_cell.length_c   1.000
_cell.angle_alpha   90.00
_cell.angle_beta   90.00
_cell.angle_gamma   90.00
#
_symmetry.space_group_name_H-M   'P 1'
#
loop_
_entity.id
_entity.type
_entity.pdbx_description
1 polymer ?
#
loop_
_entity_poly.entity_id
_entity_poly.type
_entity_poly.pdbx_seq_one_letter_code
_entity_poly.pdbx_strand_id
1 'polypeptide(L)'
;MEPKLRKRRKTARFSLTAASRLIGRRWQVSKQFLAAAQYWRRTVPSHDCDVVLTFPDHVRDETLCWFSRQFQQRVPQLVVDARFHSHSGSQGFYFTASYDSLLHGAEELKLRKLLKEEFGGGYREFLYEEQACFEGADDSGSFFSSQERQSIVLYLLNSLRATRGEALHNVRFVEGQSIVQRCLSEGIVQQVLPLHDSEDLDKLRRNWVRAFFQYQPLDDICNYFGVKIAIYFAWLGHYTSALTVPAFVGLVLWAFCYGHEQVRQSVL
;
A
#
# COMPACT_ATOMS: atom_id res chain seq x y z
N MET A 1 7.04 -82.02 -39.08
CA MET A 1 6.43 -81.89 -37.74
C MET A 1 5.87 -80.47 -37.60
N GLU A 2 4.57 -80.35 -37.30
CA GLU A 2 3.82 -79.12 -36.97
C GLU A 2 4.53 -78.25 -35.89
N PRO A 3 4.28 -76.91 -35.76
CA PRO A 3 2.92 -76.42 -35.47
C PRO A 3 2.48 -75.02 -35.97
N LYS A 4 1.15 -74.90 -36.02
CA LYS A 4 0.31 -73.70 -36.21
C LYS A 4 0.60 -72.54 -35.25
N LEU A 5 0.56 -71.30 -35.78
CA LEU A 5 0.43 -70.08 -34.98
C LEU A 5 -0.79 -69.25 -35.39
N ARG A 6 -1.80 -69.30 -34.51
CA ARG A 6 -3.10 -68.64 -34.59
C ARG A 6 -2.97 -67.17 -34.13
N LYS A 7 -3.05 -66.19 -35.05
CA LYS A 7 -3.08 -64.75 -34.68
C LYS A 7 -4.44 -64.38 -34.07
N ARG A 8 -4.46 -64.19 -32.75
CA ARG A 8 -5.62 -63.71 -31.97
C ARG A 8 -5.61 -62.18 -31.95
N ARG A 9 -6.45 -61.52 -32.75
CA ARG A 9 -6.75 -60.08 -32.60
C ARG A 9 -7.55 -59.89 -31.30
N LYS A 10 -6.92 -59.30 -30.28
CA LYS A 10 -7.65 -58.77 -29.11
C LYS A 10 -8.01 -57.31 -29.40
N THR A 11 -9.28 -57.07 -29.69
CA THR A 11 -9.88 -55.75 -29.85
C THR A 11 -9.82 -55.03 -28.50
N ALA A 12 -9.05 -53.95 -28.41
CA ALA A 12 -9.05 -53.07 -27.26
C ALA A 12 -10.36 -52.28 -27.22
N ARG A 13 -11.40 -52.87 -26.62
CA ARG A 13 -12.56 -52.13 -26.11
C ARG A 13 -12.13 -51.40 -24.84
N PHE A 14 -11.16 -50.49 -24.96
CA PHE A 14 -10.86 -49.54 -23.90
C PHE A 14 -11.94 -48.44 -23.97
N SER A 15 -12.98 -48.69 -23.18
CA SER A 15 -14.09 -47.81 -22.78
C SER A 15 -13.99 -46.33 -23.21
N LEU A 16 -14.70 -45.99 -24.29
CA LEU A 16 -15.03 -44.61 -24.69
C LEU A 16 -15.67 -43.80 -23.55
N THR A 17 -16.38 -44.47 -22.63
CA THR A 17 -17.02 -43.84 -21.47
C THR A 17 -16.04 -43.51 -20.33
N ALA A 18 -14.89 -44.19 -20.24
CA ALA A 18 -13.83 -43.82 -19.30
C ALA A 18 -13.05 -42.59 -19.80
N ALA A 19 -12.79 -42.53 -21.12
CA ALA A 19 -12.14 -41.38 -21.74
C ALA A 19 -13.00 -40.11 -21.66
N SER A 20 -14.33 -40.21 -21.87
CA SER A 20 -15.23 -39.05 -21.77
C SER A 20 -15.36 -38.51 -20.34
N ARG A 21 -15.33 -39.38 -19.32
CA ARG A 21 -15.30 -38.95 -17.90
C ARG A 21 -14.01 -38.24 -17.52
N LEU A 22 -12.87 -38.70 -18.03
CA LEU A 22 -11.56 -38.06 -17.81
C LEU A 22 -11.47 -36.69 -18.52
N ILE A 23 -12.04 -36.58 -19.73
CA ILE A 23 -12.13 -35.32 -20.47
C ILE A 23 -13.08 -34.34 -19.77
N GLY A 24 -14.24 -34.80 -19.28
CA GLY A 24 -15.17 -33.97 -18.51
C GLY A 24 -14.59 -33.44 -17.20
N ARG A 25 -13.83 -34.28 -16.46
CA ARG A 25 -13.10 -33.85 -15.26
C ARG A 25 -12.00 -32.85 -15.58
N ARG A 26 -11.21 -33.08 -16.64
CA ARG A 26 -10.20 -32.12 -17.11
C ARG A 26 -10.82 -30.78 -17.51
N TRP A 27 -11.97 -30.79 -18.17
CA TRP A 27 -12.64 -29.55 -18.59
C TRP A 27 -13.25 -28.78 -17.40
N GLN A 28 -13.82 -29.46 -16.41
CA GLN A 28 -14.28 -28.79 -15.17
C GLN A 28 -13.13 -28.16 -14.39
N VAL A 29 -12.01 -28.88 -14.26
CA VAL A 29 -10.80 -28.36 -13.61
C VAL A 29 -10.24 -27.17 -14.40
N SER A 30 -10.19 -27.24 -15.74
CA SER A 30 -9.81 -26.11 -16.60
C SER A 30 -10.76 -24.91 -16.48
N LYS A 31 -12.08 -25.12 -16.25
CA LYS A 31 -13.02 -24.01 -15.98
C LYS A 31 -12.74 -23.30 -14.66
N GLN A 32 -12.34 -24.03 -13.60
CA GLN A 32 -11.89 -23.43 -12.35
C GLN A 32 -10.62 -22.60 -12.53
N PHE A 33 -9.64 -23.12 -13.28
CA PHE A 33 -8.42 -22.37 -13.58
C PHE A 33 -8.66 -21.16 -14.51
N LEU A 34 -9.60 -21.26 -15.45
CA LEU A 34 -9.99 -20.13 -16.31
C LEU A 34 -10.78 -19.07 -15.54
N ALA A 35 -11.67 -19.47 -14.61
CA ALA A 35 -12.37 -18.55 -13.73
C ALA A 35 -11.38 -17.83 -12.80
N ALA A 36 -10.42 -18.55 -12.20
CA ALA A 36 -9.34 -17.92 -11.44
C ALA A 36 -8.53 -16.96 -12.31
N ALA A 37 -8.07 -17.38 -13.49
CA ALA A 37 -7.29 -16.54 -14.41
C ALA A 37 -8.04 -15.29 -14.94
N GLN A 38 -9.38 -15.27 -14.93
CA GLN A 38 -10.19 -14.12 -15.33
C GLN A 38 -10.21 -12.98 -14.29
N TYR A 39 -9.97 -13.28 -13.00
CA TYR A 39 -9.96 -12.26 -11.94
C TYR A 39 -8.61 -11.54 -11.78
N TRP A 40 -7.52 -12.14 -12.26
CA TRP A 40 -6.16 -11.65 -11.99
C TRP A 40 -5.59 -10.91 -13.19
N ARG A 41 -5.46 -9.57 -13.08
CA ARG A 41 -4.66 -8.81 -14.05
C ARG A 41 -3.19 -9.12 -13.83
N ARG A 42 -2.47 -9.50 -14.90
CA ARG A 42 -1.00 -9.54 -14.90
C ARG A 42 -0.50 -8.14 -14.60
N THR A 43 0.29 -8.00 -13.54
CA THR A 43 1.07 -6.83 -13.08
C THR A 43 1.05 -5.63 -14.02
N VAL A 44 -0.02 -4.82 -13.97
CA VAL A 44 -0.06 -3.48 -14.57
C VAL A 44 0.61 -2.53 -13.57
N PRO A 45 1.39 -1.53 -14.01
CA PRO A 45 1.93 -0.52 -13.10
C PRO A 45 0.80 0.17 -12.30
N SER A 46 1.08 0.45 -11.04
CA SER A 46 0.16 0.99 -10.04
C SER A 46 0.06 2.52 -10.13
N HIS A 47 -0.37 3.05 -11.28
CA HIS A 47 -0.53 4.49 -11.43
C HIS A 47 -1.73 5.06 -10.65
N ASP A 48 -2.63 4.20 -10.13
CA ASP A 48 -3.87 4.60 -9.44
C ASP A 48 -4.12 3.78 -8.16
N CYS A 49 -3.10 3.48 -7.37
CA CYS A 49 -3.28 2.68 -6.14
C CYS A 49 -2.63 3.35 -4.94
N ASP A 50 -3.38 3.44 -3.84
CA ASP A 50 -2.92 4.10 -2.62
C ASP A 50 -2.35 3.08 -1.62
N VAL A 51 -3.01 1.94 -1.44
CA VAL A 51 -2.63 0.92 -0.42
C VAL A 51 -2.61 -0.48 -1.02
N VAL A 52 -1.65 -1.31 -0.60
CA VAL A 52 -1.59 -2.73 -0.94
C VAL A 52 -1.73 -3.60 0.30
N LEU A 53 -2.58 -4.62 0.22
CA LEU A 53 -2.67 -5.72 1.18
C LEU A 53 -2.11 -6.96 0.51
N THR A 54 -1.13 -7.60 1.13
CA THR A 54 -0.49 -8.81 0.58
C THR A 54 -0.79 -10.02 1.43
N PHE A 55 -0.82 -11.18 0.77
CA PHE A 55 -1.04 -12.47 1.39
C PHE A 55 0.22 -13.34 1.30
N PRO A 56 0.40 -14.29 2.24
CA PRO A 56 1.44 -15.31 2.10
C PRO A 56 1.32 -16.10 0.79
N ASP A 57 2.43 -16.62 0.29
CA ASP A 57 2.54 -17.42 -0.93
C ASP A 57 1.65 -18.68 -0.96
N HIS A 58 1.33 -19.23 0.22
CA HIS A 58 0.52 -20.43 0.41
C HIS A 58 -0.96 -20.14 0.75
N VAL A 59 -1.42 -18.90 0.52
CA VAL A 59 -2.82 -18.54 0.79
C VAL A 59 -3.78 -19.35 -0.09
N ARG A 60 -4.89 -19.82 0.51
CA ARG A 60 -5.93 -20.56 -0.22
C ARG A 60 -6.79 -19.58 -1.02
N ASP A 61 -7.11 -19.91 -2.27
CA ASP A 61 -8.00 -19.11 -3.14
C ASP A 61 -9.36 -18.79 -2.50
N GLU A 62 -9.89 -19.72 -1.69
CA GLU A 62 -11.12 -19.50 -0.91
C GLU A 62 -11.03 -18.26 0.00
N THR A 63 -9.87 -18.03 0.62
CA THR A 63 -9.59 -16.88 1.49
C THR A 63 -9.65 -15.59 0.68
N LEU A 64 -9.04 -15.58 -0.50
CA LEU A 64 -8.99 -14.41 -1.37
C LEU A 64 -10.39 -14.07 -1.88
N CYS A 65 -11.13 -15.08 -2.35
CA CYS A 65 -12.51 -14.91 -2.77
C CYS A 65 -13.39 -14.41 -1.63
N TRP A 66 -13.17 -14.89 -0.40
CA TRP A 66 -13.88 -14.40 0.77
C TRP A 66 -13.60 -12.91 1.01
N PHE A 67 -12.33 -12.50 1.07
CA PHE A 67 -11.98 -11.08 1.27
C PHE A 67 -12.52 -10.20 0.15
N SER A 68 -12.38 -10.62 -1.11
CA SER A 68 -12.90 -9.87 -2.25
C SER A 68 -14.41 -9.61 -2.13
N ARG A 69 -15.19 -10.62 -1.72
CA ARG A 69 -16.63 -10.45 -1.47
C ARG A 69 -16.90 -9.50 -0.30
N GLN A 70 -16.15 -9.62 0.79
CA GLN A 70 -16.31 -8.75 1.96
C GLN A 70 -16.09 -7.28 1.61
N PHE A 71 -15.01 -6.97 0.88
CA PHE A 71 -14.75 -5.60 0.45
C PHE A 71 -15.83 -5.09 -0.51
N GLN A 72 -16.21 -5.87 -1.52
CA GLN A 72 -17.23 -5.47 -2.49
C GLN A 72 -18.61 -5.23 -1.87
N GLN A 73 -19.02 -6.04 -0.88
CA GLN A 73 -20.35 -5.95 -0.28
C GLN A 73 -20.46 -4.92 0.84
N ARG A 74 -19.38 -4.73 1.60
CA ARG A 74 -19.44 -4.00 2.88
C ARG A 74 -18.65 -2.70 2.88
N VAL A 75 -17.73 -2.54 1.94
CA VAL A 75 -16.94 -1.32 1.76
C VAL A 75 -16.97 -0.91 0.27
N PRO A 76 -18.15 -0.59 -0.28
CA PRO A 76 -18.29 -0.26 -1.71
C PRO A 76 -17.56 1.03 -2.11
N GLN A 77 -17.15 1.85 -1.13
CA GLN A 77 -16.33 3.04 -1.31
C GLN A 77 -14.90 2.73 -1.78
N LEU A 78 -14.42 1.50 -1.54
CA LEU A 78 -13.10 1.06 -1.96
C LEU A 78 -13.17 0.33 -3.30
N VAL A 79 -12.32 0.76 -4.22
CA VAL A 79 -12.02 0.03 -5.46
C VAL A 79 -10.90 -0.96 -5.16
N VAL A 80 -11.15 -2.24 -5.44
CA VAL A 80 -10.23 -3.34 -5.13
C VAL A 80 -9.78 -4.01 -6.42
N ASP A 81 -8.47 -4.00 -6.64
CA ASP A 81 -7.79 -4.65 -7.74
C ASP A 81 -6.95 -5.83 -7.26
N ALA A 82 -7.27 -7.02 -7.76
CA ALA A 82 -6.60 -8.24 -7.37
C ALA A 82 -5.43 -8.55 -8.33
N ARG A 83 -4.20 -8.66 -7.81
CA ARG A 83 -2.98 -8.85 -8.61
C ARG A 83 -2.11 -10.00 -8.08
N PHE A 84 -1.44 -10.68 -9.01
CA PHE A 84 -0.46 -11.73 -8.71
C PHE A 84 0.95 -11.19 -8.94
N HIS A 85 1.83 -11.36 -7.96
CA HIS A 85 3.24 -10.98 -8.05
C HIS A 85 4.08 -12.16 -8.54
N SER A 86 4.54 -12.09 -9.79
CA SER A 86 5.31 -13.17 -10.43
C SER A 86 6.62 -13.49 -9.71
N HIS A 87 7.28 -12.48 -9.13
CA HIS A 87 8.59 -12.64 -8.49
C HIS A 87 8.52 -13.26 -7.09
N SER A 88 7.55 -12.85 -6.26
CA SER A 88 7.38 -13.37 -4.91
C SER A 88 6.45 -14.59 -4.85
N GLY A 89 5.72 -14.89 -5.93
CA GLY A 89 4.66 -15.89 -5.93
C GLY A 89 3.46 -15.52 -5.04
N SER A 90 3.44 -14.31 -4.49
CA SER A 90 2.40 -13.85 -3.58
C SER A 90 1.29 -13.11 -4.31
N GLN A 91 0.10 -13.10 -3.71
CA GLN A 91 -1.04 -12.35 -4.21
C GLN A 91 -1.24 -11.09 -3.38
N GLY A 92 -1.76 -10.04 -4.00
CA GLY A 92 -2.04 -8.78 -3.33
C GLY A 92 -3.32 -8.14 -3.84
N PHE A 93 -4.01 -7.46 -2.93
CA PHE A 93 -5.12 -6.58 -3.23
C PHE A 93 -4.65 -5.14 -3.16
N TYR A 94 -4.90 -4.41 -4.23
CA TYR A 94 -4.58 -3.01 -4.40
C TYR A 94 -5.85 -2.21 -4.19
N PHE A 95 -5.78 -1.20 -3.32
CA PHE A 95 -6.91 -0.39 -2.92
C PHE A 95 -6.70 1.05 -3.38
N THR A 96 -7.78 1.62 -3.86
CA THR A 96 -7.95 3.05 -4.14
C THR A 96 -9.40 3.41 -3.86
N ALA A 97 -9.73 4.69 -3.92
CA ALA A 97 -11.09 5.18 -3.76
C ALA A 97 -11.39 6.25 -4.81
N SER A 98 -12.67 6.40 -5.16
CA SER A 98 -13.10 7.53 -6.00
C SER A 98 -12.90 8.84 -5.25
N TYR A 99 -12.80 9.96 -5.98
CA TYR A 99 -12.66 11.27 -5.36
C TYR A 99 -13.81 11.57 -4.37
N ASP A 100 -15.04 11.24 -4.74
CA ASP A 100 -16.23 11.34 -3.89
C ASP A 100 -16.10 10.54 -2.58
N SER A 101 -15.63 9.29 -2.66
CA SER A 101 -15.38 8.46 -1.48
C SER A 101 -14.23 8.99 -0.62
N LEU A 102 -13.21 9.60 -1.23
CA LEU A 102 -12.13 10.26 -0.51
C LEU A 102 -12.62 11.49 0.25
N LEU A 103 -13.53 12.29 -0.31
CA LEU A 103 -14.11 13.45 0.37
C LEU A 103 -14.90 13.04 1.61
N HIS A 104 -15.76 12.01 1.49
CA HIS A 104 -16.45 11.45 2.66
C HIS A 104 -15.47 10.89 3.70
N GLY A 105 -14.45 10.16 3.26
CA GLY A 105 -13.41 9.65 4.16
C GLY A 105 -12.58 10.75 4.84
N ALA A 106 -12.41 11.90 4.19
CA ALA A 106 -11.72 13.06 4.74
C ALA A 106 -12.51 13.73 5.88
N GLU A 107 -13.83 13.82 5.73
CA GLU A 107 -14.74 14.31 6.78
C GLU A 107 -14.74 13.36 8.00
N GLU A 108 -14.84 12.05 7.76
CA GLU A 108 -14.76 11.01 8.80
C GLU A 108 -13.44 11.06 9.58
N LEU A 109 -12.33 11.33 8.90
CA LEU A 109 -11.01 11.51 9.50
C LEU A 109 -10.79 12.91 10.08
N LYS A 110 -11.75 13.83 9.91
CA LYS A 110 -11.65 15.23 10.32
C LYS A 110 -10.38 15.91 9.81
N LEU A 111 -10.03 15.64 8.56
CA LEU A 111 -8.87 16.25 7.93
C LEU A 111 -9.03 17.77 7.92
N ARG A 112 -7.96 18.51 8.20
CA ARG A 112 -7.98 19.96 8.17
C ARG A 112 -7.52 20.43 6.80
N LYS A 113 -8.34 21.23 6.13
CA LYS A 113 -8.08 21.78 4.80
C LYS A 113 -8.13 23.31 4.83
N LEU A 114 -7.46 23.93 3.88
CA LEU A 114 -7.38 25.38 3.76
C LEU A 114 -8.69 25.92 3.16
N LEU A 115 -9.28 26.91 3.79
CA LEU A 115 -10.44 27.63 3.28
C LEU A 115 -9.98 28.68 2.25
N LYS A 116 -10.83 28.92 1.24
CA LYS A 116 -10.62 30.05 0.33
C LYS A 116 -10.65 31.36 1.12
N GLU A 117 -9.85 32.34 0.71
CA GLU A 117 -9.76 33.66 1.34
C GLU A 117 -11.12 34.37 1.46
N GLU A 118 -12.01 34.18 0.48
CA GLU A 118 -13.37 34.75 0.48
C GLU A 118 -14.27 34.24 1.62
N PHE A 119 -13.95 33.06 2.19
CA PHE A 119 -14.65 32.46 3.33
C PHE A 119 -13.89 32.64 4.66
N GLY A 120 -12.92 33.56 4.72
CA GLY A 120 -12.16 33.90 5.92
C GLY A 120 -10.80 33.23 6.04
N GLY A 121 -10.40 32.39 5.08
CA GLY A 121 -9.08 31.76 5.01
C GLY A 121 -8.77 30.80 6.17
N GLY A 122 -7.52 30.32 6.20
CA GLY A 122 -7.01 29.47 7.28
C GLY A 122 -7.51 28.02 7.25
N TYR A 123 -7.09 27.23 8.25
CA TYR A 123 -7.35 25.78 8.30
C TYR A 123 -8.58 25.42 9.11
N ARG A 124 -9.54 24.74 8.49
CA ARG A 124 -10.77 24.21 9.12
C ARG A 124 -10.91 22.71 8.87
N GLU A 125 -11.58 22.00 9.77
CA GLU A 125 -11.99 20.61 9.52
C GLU A 125 -12.85 20.55 8.24
N PHE A 126 -12.52 19.62 7.36
CA PHE A 126 -13.19 19.42 6.10
C PHE A 126 -14.60 18.89 6.33
N LEU A 127 -15.57 19.49 5.63
CA LEU A 127 -16.97 19.09 5.63
C LEU A 127 -17.39 18.82 4.19
N TYR A 128 -18.01 17.68 3.94
CA TYR A 128 -18.39 17.26 2.59
C TYR A 128 -19.42 18.24 1.98
N GLU A 129 -20.38 18.67 2.78
CA GLU A 129 -21.44 19.60 2.36
C GLU A 129 -20.89 20.98 1.97
N GLU A 130 -19.82 21.42 2.65
CA GLU A 130 -19.18 22.73 2.43
C GLU A 130 -17.92 22.63 1.55
N GLN A 131 -17.74 21.55 0.78
CA GLN A 131 -16.52 21.29 0.00
C GLN A 131 -16.10 22.47 -0.90
N ALA A 132 -17.08 23.20 -1.46
CA ALA A 132 -16.84 24.35 -2.34
C ALA A 132 -16.12 25.52 -1.65
N CYS A 133 -16.15 25.58 -0.31
CA CYS A 133 -15.47 26.61 0.49
C CYS A 133 -13.96 26.37 0.64
N PHE A 134 -13.48 25.16 0.35
CA PHE A 134 -12.09 24.78 0.52
C PHE A 134 -11.27 25.02 -0.75
N GLU A 135 -10.02 25.44 -0.55
CA GLU A 135 -9.08 25.71 -1.63
C GLU A 135 -8.70 24.41 -2.36
N GLY A 136 -8.73 24.43 -3.69
CA GLY A 136 -8.38 23.28 -4.52
C GLY A 136 -9.41 22.15 -4.55
N ALA A 137 -10.57 22.28 -3.88
CA ALA A 137 -11.59 21.23 -3.83
C ALA A 137 -12.17 20.83 -5.20
N ASP A 138 -12.06 21.72 -6.19
CA ASP A 138 -12.49 21.46 -7.57
C ASP A 138 -11.48 20.57 -8.34
N ASP A 139 -10.23 20.46 -7.87
CA ASP A 139 -9.19 19.67 -8.51
C ASP A 139 -8.96 18.33 -7.77
N SER A 140 -9.57 17.27 -8.31
CA SER A 140 -9.44 15.91 -7.78
C SER A 140 -8.00 15.37 -7.75
N GLY A 141 -7.09 15.93 -8.56
CA GLY A 141 -5.71 15.48 -8.65
C GLY A 141 -4.79 16.04 -7.57
N SER A 142 -5.07 17.26 -7.07
CA SER A 142 -4.19 17.96 -6.12
C SER A 142 -4.81 18.22 -4.75
N PHE A 143 -6.13 18.13 -4.61
CA PHE A 143 -6.80 18.44 -3.33
C PHE A 143 -6.33 17.56 -2.16
N PHE A 144 -6.12 16.27 -2.44
CA PHE A 144 -5.56 15.32 -1.47
C PHE A 144 -4.13 14.98 -1.81
N SER A 145 -3.25 15.18 -0.84
CA SER A 145 -1.89 14.64 -0.92
C SER A 145 -1.89 13.11 -0.92
N SER A 146 -0.86 12.50 -1.50
CA SER A 146 -0.69 11.04 -1.53
C SER A 146 -0.78 10.42 -0.13
N GLN A 147 -0.24 11.09 0.90
CA GLN A 147 -0.34 10.64 2.29
C GLN A 147 -1.77 10.67 2.85
N GLU A 148 -2.55 11.72 2.54
CA GLU A 148 -3.95 11.82 2.99
C GLU A 148 -4.80 10.76 2.29
N ARG A 149 -4.62 10.56 0.98
CA ARG A 149 -5.32 9.51 0.22
C ARG A 149 -5.07 8.13 0.85
N GLN A 150 -3.81 7.80 1.11
CA GLN A 150 -3.42 6.55 1.77
C GLN A 150 -4.03 6.41 3.16
N SER A 151 -4.11 7.50 3.92
CA SER A 151 -4.70 7.50 5.27
C SER A 151 -6.20 7.26 5.23
N ILE A 152 -6.91 7.89 4.27
CA ILE A 152 -8.34 7.68 4.04
C ILE A 152 -8.60 6.23 3.60
N VAL A 153 -7.87 5.72 2.61
CA VAL A 153 -8.03 4.35 2.12
C VAL A 153 -7.75 3.33 3.23
N LEU A 154 -6.72 3.56 4.05
CA LEU A 154 -6.41 2.71 5.20
C LEU A 154 -7.51 2.76 6.26
N TYR A 155 -8.11 3.93 6.51
CA TYR A 155 -9.26 4.06 7.40
C TYR A 155 -10.46 3.25 6.88
N LEU A 156 -10.82 3.42 5.61
CA LEU A 156 -11.91 2.68 4.96
C LEU A 156 -11.66 1.17 4.98
N LEU A 157 -10.43 0.73 4.74
CA LEU A 157 -10.05 -0.69 4.78
C LEU A 157 -10.20 -1.26 6.19
N ASN A 158 -9.84 -0.48 7.21
CA ASN A 158 -9.99 -0.87 8.60
C ASN A 158 -11.44 -0.77 9.09
N SER A 159 -12.31 -0.04 8.40
CA SER A 159 -13.74 0.08 8.73
C SER A 159 -14.50 -1.25 8.56
N LEU A 160 -13.93 -2.21 7.81
CA LEU A 160 -14.46 -3.57 7.71
C LEU A 160 -14.45 -4.28 9.08
N ARG A 161 -15.61 -4.26 9.75
CA ARG A 161 -15.83 -4.88 11.07
C ARG A 161 -16.41 -6.28 10.95
N ALA A 162 -16.15 -7.17 11.89
CA ALA A 162 -16.77 -8.49 11.92
C ALA A 162 -18.22 -8.44 12.42
N THR A 163 -19.06 -9.28 11.82
CA THR A 163 -20.45 -9.51 12.22
C THR A 163 -20.59 -10.72 13.14
N ARG A 164 -21.77 -10.91 13.75
CA ARG A 164 -22.02 -12.02 14.67
C ARG A 164 -21.85 -13.37 13.99
N GLY A 165 -21.01 -14.22 14.58
CA GLY A 165 -20.76 -15.59 14.10
C GLY A 165 -19.85 -15.67 12.88
N GLU A 166 -19.26 -14.56 12.46
CA GLU A 166 -18.31 -14.54 11.34
C GLU A 166 -17.01 -15.25 11.74
N ALA A 167 -16.52 -16.11 10.85
CA ALA A 167 -15.29 -16.85 11.04
C ALA A 167 -14.59 -17.05 9.70
N LEU A 168 -13.26 -17.06 9.74
CA LEU A 168 -12.40 -17.37 8.61
C LEU A 168 -11.41 -18.44 9.06
N HIS A 169 -11.52 -19.63 8.48
CA HIS A 169 -10.73 -20.81 8.86
C HIS A 169 -10.93 -21.14 10.34
N ASN A 170 -9.86 -21.16 11.13
CA ASN A 170 -9.89 -21.42 12.57
C ASN A 170 -10.02 -20.13 13.41
N VAL A 171 -10.09 -18.97 12.76
CA VAL A 171 -10.21 -17.68 13.44
C VAL A 171 -11.67 -17.30 13.56
N ARG A 172 -12.14 -17.16 14.80
CA ARG A 172 -13.44 -16.58 15.12
C ARG A 172 -13.26 -15.11 15.42
N PHE A 173 -14.08 -14.26 14.79
CA PHE A 173 -14.03 -12.83 15.03
C PHE A 173 -14.98 -12.43 16.16
N VAL A 174 -14.59 -11.42 16.93
CA VAL A 174 -15.48 -10.76 17.88
C VAL A 174 -16.33 -9.73 17.12
N GLU A 175 -17.61 -9.61 17.45
CA GLU A 175 -18.50 -8.62 16.85
C GLU A 175 -17.91 -7.20 16.98
N GLY A 176 -17.86 -6.47 15.87
CA GLY A 176 -17.30 -5.11 15.83
C GLY A 176 -15.78 -5.03 15.70
N GLN A 177 -15.05 -6.15 15.76
CA GLN A 177 -13.59 -6.16 15.59
C GLN A 177 -13.19 -5.89 14.13
N SER A 178 -12.07 -5.18 13.89
CA SER A 178 -11.51 -5.05 12.54
C SER A 178 -11.08 -6.42 12.00
N ILE A 179 -11.68 -6.84 10.87
CA ILE A 179 -11.34 -8.11 10.21
C ILE A 179 -9.87 -8.07 9.75
N VAL A 180 -9.46 -6.98 9.09
CA VAL A 180 -8.11 -6.87 8.53
C VAL A 180 -7.04 -6.91 9.64
N GLN A 181 -7.21 -6.14 10.72
CA GLN A 181 -6.24 -6.16 11.82
C GLN A 181 -6.16 -7.51 12.51
N ARG A 182 -7.29 -8.21 12.67
CA ARG A 182 -7.31 -9.56 13.23
C ARG A 182 -6.59 -10.56 12.33
N CYS A 183 -6.85 -10.51 11.03
CA CYS A 183 -6.19 -11.37 10.05
C CYS A 183 -4.69 -11.08 9.91
N LEU A 184 -4.26 -9.84 10.12
CA LEU A 184 -2.84 -9.46 10.22
C LEU A 184 -2.18 -10.13 11.44
N SER A 185 -2.84 -10.07 12.61
CA SER A 185 -2.31 -10.68 13.84
C SER A 185 -2.20 -12.21 13.77
N GLU A 186 -3.06 -12.84 12.97
CA GLU A 186 -3.12 -14.29 12.78
C GLU A 186 -2.28 -14.77 11.58
N GLY A 187 -1.63 -13.85 10.86
CA GLY A 187 -0.79 -14.18 9.69
C GLY A 187 -1.56 -14.66 8.46
N ILE A 188 -2.90 -14.52 8.43
CA ILE A 188 -3.71 -14.77 7.23
C ILE A 188 -3.42 -13.69 6.18
N VAL A 189 -3.27 -12.45 6.63
CA VAL A 189 -2.78 -11.32 5.84
C VAL A 189 -1.33 -11.10 6.24
N GLN A 190 -0.43 -10.95 5.27
CA GLN A 190 0.99 -10.79 5.52
C GLN A 190 1.31 -9.37 5.99
N GLN A 191 0.83 -8.37 5.24
CA GLN A 191 1.09 -6.95 5.54
C GLN A 191 0.14 -6.06 4.74
N VAL A 192 -0.06 -4.84 5.26
CA VAL A 192 -0.76 -3.74 4.58
C VAL A 192 0.22 -2.57 4.50
N LEU A 193 0.50 -2.09 3.29
CA LEU A 193 1.50 -1.06 3.04
C LEU A 193 0.93 0.06 2.15
N PRO A 194 1.21 1.33 2.44
CA PRO A 194 0.99 2.39 1.47
C PRO A 194 1.93 2.22 0.27
N LEU A 195 1.44 2.56 -0.92
CA LEU A 195 2.25 2.54 -2.14
C LEU A 195 2.87 3.91 -2.38
N HIS A 196 4.15 3.92 -2.77
CA HIS A 196 4.86 5.16 -3.08
C HIS A 196 4.40 5.75 -4.41
N ASP A 197 4.07 7.03 -4.41
CA ASP A 197 4.04 7.83 -5.64
C ASP A 197 5.49 8.11 -6.07
N SER A 198 5.84 7.63 -7.28
CA SER A 198 7.18 7.79 -7.84
C SER A 198 7.49 9.23 -8.24
N GLU A 199 6.50 9.98 -8.72
CA GLU A 199 6.70 11.35 -9.21
C GLU A 199 7.00 12.28 -8.04
N ASP A 200 6.22 12.19 -6.97
CA ASP A 200 6.43 13.00 -5.77
C ASP A 200 7.72 12.64 -5.05
N LEU A 201 8.07 11.34 -5.00
CA LEU A 201 9.34 10.90 -4.45
C LEU A 201 10.53 11.44 -5.25
N ASP A 202 10.42 11.48 -6.58
CA ASP A 202 11.45 12.04 -7.45
C ASP A 202 11.59 13.56 -7.34
N LYS A 203 10.48 14.28 -7.12
CA LYS A 203 10.51 15.71 -6.78
C LYS A 203 11.22 15.93 -5.45
N LEU A 204 10.84 15.22 -4.39
CA LEU A 204 11.47 15.29 -3.08
C LEU A 204 12.97 14.95 -3.13
N ARG A 205 13.34 13.88 -3.84
CA ARG A 205 14.75 13.49 -4.00
C ARG A 205 15.59 14.59 -4.64
N ARG A 206 15.04 15.32 -5.62
CA ARG A 206 15.75 16.42 -6.29
C ARG A 206 15.82 17.68 -5.42
N ASN A 207 14.71 18.08 -4.82
CA ASN A 207 14.58 19.36 -4.13
C ASN A 207 15.05 19.34 -2.68
N TRP A 208 15.14 18.15 -2.07
CA TRP A 208 15.56 17.99 -0.68
C TRP A 208 16.87 17.19 -0.56
N VAL A 209 16.87 15.92 -0.97
CA VAL A 209 18.02 15.02 -0.70
C VAL A 209 19.28 15.44 -1.45
N ARG A 210 19.16 15.92 -2.69
CA ARG A 210 20.29 16.39 -3.50
C ARG A 210 20.63 17.86 -3.27
N ALA A 211 19.79 18.61 -2.56
CA ALA A 211 19.90 20.06 -2.39
C ALA A 211 20.48 20.43 -1.02
N PHE A 212 21.74 20.05 -0.77
CA PHE A 212 22.39 20.19 0.55
C PHE A 212 22.44 21.61 1.12
N PHE A 213 22.40 22.64 0.27
CA PHE A 213 22.49 24.05 0.67
C PHE A 213 21.14 24.78 0.68
N GLN A 214 20.03 24.07 0.42
CA GLN A 214 18.69 24.64 0.46
C GLN A 214 18.03 24.37 1.81
N TYR A 215 17.05 25.20 2.17
CA TYR A 215 16.19 24.91 3.30
C TYR A 215 15.40 23.62 3.05
N GLN A 216 15.15 22.86 4.12
CA GLN A 216 14.38 21.62 4.01
C GLN A 216 12.92 21.96 3.66
N PRO A 217 12.35 21.36 2.59
CA PRO A 217 10.96 21.59 2.21
C PRO A 217 10.03 20.79 3.13
N LEU A 218 9.80 21.30 4.34
CA LEU A 218 9.06 20.59 5.39
C LEU A 218 7.61 20.29 4.99
N ASP A 219 6.96 21.17 4.24
CA ASP A 219 5.59 20.98 3.77
C ASP A 219 5.52 19.83 2.76
N ASP A 220 6.46 19.75 1.81
CA ASP A 220 6.53 18.62 0.86
C ASP A 220 6.81 17.29 1.57
N ILE A 221 7.70 17.30 2.58
CA ILE A 221 7.98 16.12 3.42
C ILE A 221 6.72 15.72 4.19
N CYS A 222 5.97 16.69 4.71
CA CYS A 222 4.71 16.45 5.41
C CYS A 222 3.64 15.88 4.50
N ASN A 223 3.47 16.43 3.29
CA ASN A 223 2.48 15.97 2.32
C ASN A 223 2.77 14.54 1.82
N TYR A 224 4.03 14.11 1.81
CA TYR A 224 4.40 12.77 1.34
C TYR A 224 4.51 11.73 2.46
N PHE A 225 5.19 12.06 3.57
CA PHE A 225 5.46 11.12 4.66
C PHE A 225 4.54 11.31 5.88
N GLY A 226 3.82 12.42 5.94
CA GLY A 226 2.94 12.78 7.06
C GLY A 226 3.65 13.59 8.14
N VAL A 227 2.83 14.20 9.00
CA VAL A 227 3.24 15.16 10.04
C VAL A 227 4.32 14.59 10.97
N LYS A 228 4.20 13.33 11.38
CA LYS A 228 5.15 12.71 12.34
C LYS A 228 6.58 12.68 11.78
N ILE A 229 6.74 12.33 10.52
CA ILE A 229 8.05 12.25 9.86
C ILE A 229 8.57 13.66 9.55
N ALA A 230 7.70 14.57 9.11
CA ALA A 230 8.07 15.96 8.87
C ALA A 230 8.58 16.66 10.14
N ILE A 231 7.93 16.47 11.29
CA ILE A 231 8.39 17.02 12.58
C ILE A 231 9.77 16.48 12.95
N TYR A 232 10.03 15.19 12.73
CA TYR A 232 11.35 14.60 12.96
C TYR A 232 12.43 15.32 12.13
N PHE A 233 12.18 15.55 10.84
CA PHE A 233 13.14 16.25 9.97
C PHE A 233 13.27 17.74 10.30
N ALA A 234 12.17 18.40 10.69
CA ALA A 234 12.20 19.77 11.18
C ALA A 234 13.11 19.91 12.41
N TRP A 235 12.97 18.99 13.37
CA TRP A 235 13.82 18.96 14.56
C TRP A 235 15.29 18.66 14.21
N LEU A 236 15.53 17.69 13.32
CA LEU A 236 16.87 17.35 12.86
C LEU A 236 17.55 18.55 12.18
N GLY A 237 16.85 19.25 11.29
CA GLY A 237 17.35 20.46 10.63
C GLY A 237 17.68 21.57 11.61
N HIS A 238 16.80 21.81 12.58
CA HIS A 238 17.04 22.78 13.66
C HIS A 238 18.29 22.42 14.48
N TYR A 239 18.39 21.16 14.91
CA TYR A 239 19.52 20.68 15.71
C TYR A 239 20.85 20.78 14.97
N THR A 240 20.88 20.40 13.69
CA THR A 240 22.08 20.50 12.84
C THR A 240 22.52 21.96 12.68
N SER A 241 21.55 22.87 12.49
CA SER A 241 21.82 24.30 12.38
C SER A 241 22.37 24.88 13.69
N ALA A 242 21.81 24.45 14.83
CA ALA A 242 22.27 24.87 16.16
C ALA A 242 23.70 24.39 16.47
N LEU A 243 24.12 23.22 15.96
CA LEU A 243 25.48 22.70 16.13
C LEU A 243 26.53 23.44 15.28
N THR A 244 26.13 24.19 14.25
CA THR A 244 27.08 24.95 13.42
C THR A 244 27.85 25.99 14.23
N VAL A 245 27.22 26.65 15.19
CA VAL A 245 27.86 27.66 16.05
C VAL A 245 28.96 27.06 16.94
N PRO A 246 28.69 26.05 17.80
CA PRO A 246 29.73 25.43 18.61
C PRO A 246 30.79 24.71 17.76
N ALA A 247 30.43 24.14 16.61
CA ALA A 247 31.41 23.55 15.69
C ALA A 247 32.40 24.60 15.16
N PHE A 248 31.90 25.77 14.75
CA PHE A 248 32.74 26.88 14.28
C PHE A 248 33.65 27.41 15.40
N VAL A 249 33.10 27.66 16.59
CA VAL A 249 33.88 28.11 17.76
C VAL A 249 34.94 27.08 18.13
N GLY A 250 34.57 25.79 18.17
CA GLY A 250 35.50 24.70 18.45
C GLY A 250 36.63 24.61 17.43
N LEU A 251 36.33 24.78 16.14
CA LEU A 251 37.34 24.79 15.07
C LEU A 251 38.30 25.98 15.21
N VAL A 252 37.78 27.17 15.52
CA VAL A 252 38.59 28.38 15.79
C VAL A 252 39.52 28.14 16.97
N LEU A 253 39.00 27.67 18.11
CA LEU A 253 39.81 27.39 19.30
C LEU A 253 40.87 26.31 19.03
N TRP A 254 40.53 25.25 18.30
CA TRP A 254 41.48 24.21 17.92
C TRP A 254 42.62 24.78 17.07
N ALA A 255 42.30 25.57 16.05
CA ALA A 255 43.29 26.16 15.15
C ALA A 255 44.25 27.13 15.88
N PHE A 256 43.72 27.99 16.76
CA PHE A 256 44.53 29.01 17.45
C PHE A 256 45.27 28.49 18.69
N CYS A 257 44.69 27.57 19.46
CA CYS A 257 45.29 27.10 20.71
C CYS A 257 46.13 25.82 20.53
N TYR A 258 45.66 24.85 19.75
CA TYR A 258 46.29 23.53 19.65
C TYR A 258 47.15 23.36 18.39
N GLY A 259 46.77 23.99 17.26
CA GLY A 259 47.55 23.93 16.02
C GLY A 259 48.97 24.51 16.17
N HIS A 260 49.13 25.55 17.00
CA HIS A 260 50.44 26.20 17.22
C HIS A 260 51.38 25.37 18.10
N GLU A 261 50.86 24.58 19.05
CA GLU A 261 51.66 23.69 19.91
C GLU A 261 52.15 22.44 19.17
N GLN A 262 51.35 21.86 18.26
CA GLN A 262 51.76 20.72 17.43
C GLN A 262 52.87 21.08 16.43
N VAL A 263 52.84 22.29 15.86
CA VAL A 263 53.93 22.79 14.99
C VAL A 263 55.21 23.02 15.79
N ARG A 264 55.11 23.46 17.05
CA ARG A 264 56.29 23.71 17.90
C ARG A 264 56.96 22.41 18.38
N GLN A 265 56.20 21.37 18.67
CA GLN A 265 56.72 20.05 19.06
C GLN A 265 57.26 19.20 17.89
N SER A 266 56.94 19.53 16.64
CA SER A 266 57.44 18.82 15.46
C SER A 266 58.71 19.44 14.85
N VAL A 267 59.13 20.61 15.33
CA VAL A 267 60.35 21.33 14.90
C VAL A 267 61.48 21.21 15.95
N LEU A 268 61.21 20.61 17.12
CA LEU A 268 62.19 20.18 18.12
C LEU A 268 62.43 18.67 17.99
#